data_AF-A0A7S3BPN5-F1
#
_entry.id   AF-A0A7S3BPN5-F1
#
_cell.length_a   1.000
_cell.length_b   1.000
_cell.length_c   1.000
_cell.angle_alpha   90.00
_cell.angle_beta   90.00
_cell.angle_gamma   90.00
#
_symmetry.space_group_name_H-M   'P 1'
#
loop_
_entity.id
_entity.type
_entity.pdbx_description
1 polymer ?
#
loop_
_entity_poly.entity_id
_entity_poly.type
_entity_poly.pdbx_seq_one_letter_code
_entity_poly.pdbx_strand_id
1 'polypeptide(L)'
;TVTISNVSPRFNVTGQIMDAHDGSYSQWSPGGAWYYYAMGYGLCKQGGDMCHGCGYGYSWIGVWKSEDMSNASWTLVREARDDTWPDCVYFRVHVVYNRRTKRYVLWVNLNRGPADYAVGTSLTPEG
;
A
#
# COMPACT_ATOMS: atom_id res chain seq x y z
N THR A 1 3.59 8.26 -22.97
CA THR A 1 3.76 9.36 -22.01
C THR A 1 2.59 9.35 -21.06
N VAL A 2 2.83 9.42 -19.75
CA VAL A 2 1.78 9.49 -18.73
C VAL A 2 1.71 10.92 -18.18
N THR A 3 0.50 11.44 -17.98
CA THR A 3 0.28 12.74 -17.33
C THR A 3 -0.09 12.51 -15.87
N ILE A 4 0.72 13.06 -14.95
CA ILE A 4 0.47 13.01 -13.51
C ILE A 4 -0.03 14.39 -13.08
N SER A 5 -1.15 14.42 -12.35
CA SER A 5 -1.76 15.65 -11.87
C SER A 5 -2.10 15.52 -10.39
N ASN A 6 -1.81 16.58 -9.63
CA ASN A 6 -2.13 16.68 -8.20
C ASN A 6 -3.34 17.61 -7.95
N VAL A 7 -4.06 18.03 -8.99
CA VAL A 7 -5.26 18.89 -8.85
C VAL A 7 -6.52 18.10 -8.50
N SER A 8 -6.48 16.78 -8.60
CA SER A 8 -7.58 15.86 -8.34
C SER A 8 -7.01 14.56 -7.80
N PRO A 9 -7.78 13.80 -7.00
CA PRO A 9 -7.33 12.50 -6.52
C PRO A 9 -7.10 11.55 -7.70
N ARG A 10 -6.33 10.50 -7.43
CA ARG A 10 -6.17 9.39 -8.37
C ARG A 10 -7.35 8.44 -8.23
N PHE A 11 -7.84 7.96 -9.37
CA PHE A 11 -8.94 7.02 -9.47
C PHE A 11 -8.43 5.65 -9.92
N ASN A 12 -9.10 4.60 -9.48
CA ASN A 12 -8.89 3.22 -9.91
C ASN A 12 -9.69 2.91 -11.18
N VAL A 13 -9.55 1.68 -11.71
CA VAL A 13 -10.27 1.22 -12.91
C VAL A 13 -11.80 1.22 -12.78
N THR A 14 -12.35 1.29 -11.56
CA THR A 14 -13.79 1.38 -11.31
C THR A 14 -14.28 2.82 -11.11
N GLY A 15 -13.41 3.82 -11.31
CA GLY A 15 -13.74 5.24 -11.12
C GLY A 15 -13.84 5.68 -9.66
N GLN A 16 -13.38 4.87 -8.70
CA GLN A 16 -13.33 5.21 -7.28
C GLN A 16 -11.99 5.86 -6.95
N ILE A 17 -11.99 6.76 -5.95
CA ILE A 17 -10.74 7.31 -5.40
C ILE A 17 -9.91 6.16 -4.81
N MET A 18 -8.61 6.16 -5.08
CA MET A 18 -7.68 5.20 -4.49
C MET A 18 -7.40 5.56 -3.03
N ASP A 19 -7.80 4.69 -2.10
CA ASP A 19 -7.35 4.69 -0.70
C ASP A 19 -5.93 4.09 -0.63
N ALA A 20 -4.94 4.91 -0.98
CA ALA A 20 -3.59 4.47 -1.25
C ALA A 20 -2.55 5.55 -0.88
N HIS A 21 -1.99 5.42 0.32
CA HIS A 21 -1.20 6.40 1.03
C HIS A 21 0.19 5.87 1.40
N ASP A 22 1.14 6.79 1.57
CA ASP A 22 2.46 6.58 2.19
C ASP A 22 3.23 5.34 1.70
N GLY A 23 3.03 4.96 0.44
CA GLY A 23 3.53 3.72 -0.12
C GLY A 23 4.77 3.85 -0.99
N SER A 24 5.04 2.83 -1.79
CA SER A 24 6.10 2.85 -2.80
C SER A 24 5.69 2.24 -4.13
N TYR A 25 6.10 2.91 -5.20
CA TYR A 25 5.96 2.42 -6.56
C TYR A 25 7.13 1.51 -6.91
N SER A 26 6.88 0.45 -7.66
CA SER A 26 7.92 -0.49 -8.10
C SER A 26 7.57 -1.10 -9.46
N GLN A 27 8.58 -1.30 -10.29
CA GLN A 27 8.48 -2.09 -11.52
C GLN A 27 9.49 -3.24 -11.40
N TRP A 28 8.99 -4.47 -11.32
CA TRP A 28 9.83 -5.63 -10.99
C TRP A 28 10.52 -6.27 -12.20
N SER A 29 10.09 -5.90 -13.40
CA SER A 29 10.71 -6.29 -14.67
C SER A 29 10.68 -5.11 -15.65
N PRO A 30 11.71 -4.90 -16.49
CA PRO A 30 11.71 -3.83 -17.48
C PRO A 30 10.48 -3.91 -18.39
N GLY A 31 9.69 -2.83 -18.44
CA GLY A 31 8.47 -2.78 -19.25
C GLY A 31 7.30 -3.61 -18.71
N GLY A 32 7.42 -4.22 -17.52
CA GLY A 32 6.32 -4.88 -16.85
C GLY A 32 5.38 -3.91 -16.15
N ALA A 33 4.33 -4.45 -15.53
CA ALA A 33 3.40 -3.67 -14.74
C ALA A 33 4.07 -2.94 -13.57
N TRP A 34 3.52 -1.79 -13.24
CA TRP A 34 3.80 -1.03 -12.04
C TRP A 34 2.97 -1.55 -10.87
N TYR A 35 3.63 -1.66 -9.72
CA TYR A 35 3.01 -1.98 -8.44
C TYR A 35 3.08 -0.75 -7.55
N TYR A 36 2.00 -0.48 -6.83
CA TYR A 36 1.96 0.49 -5.75
C TYR A 36 1.49 -0.21 -4.49
N TYR A 37 2.44 -0.47 -3.60
CA TYR A 37 2.17 -0.98 -2.26
C TYR A 37 1.87 0.23 -1.40
N ALA A 38 0.64 0.32 -0.89
CA ALA A 38 0.17 1.52 -0.24
C ALA A 38 -0.67 1.19 0.99
N MET A 39 -0.62 2.08 1.97
CA MET A 39 -1.53 2.02 3.11
C MET A 39 -2.90 2.54 2.70
N GLY A 40 -3.96 1.85 3.07
CA GLY A 40 -5.29 2.45 3.06
C GLY A 40 -5.75 2.73 4.49
N TYR A 41 -6.46 3.84 4.67
CA TYR A 41 -6.96 4.32 5.97
C TYR A 41 -8.48 4.53 5.97
N GLY A 42 -9.18 4.18 4.88
CA GLY A 42 -10.62 4.36 4.74
C GLY A 42 -11.05 5.83 4.84
N LEU A 43 -12.22 6.08 5.44
CA LEU A 43 -12.78 7.43 5.61
C LEU A 43 -12.35 8.10 6.92
N CYS A 44 -11.31 7.58 7.56
CA CYS A 44 -10.77 8.10 8.80
C CYS A 44 -10.22 9.52 8.61
N LYS A 45 -10.55 10.42 9.54
CA LYS A 45 -9.95 11.76 9.63
C LYS A 45 -9.01 11.81 10.81
N GLN A 46 -7.79 12.30 10.60
CA GLN A 46 -6.87 12.54 11.69
C GLN A 46 -7.50 13.49 12.72
N GLY A 47 -7.64 13.04 13.97
CA GLY A 47 -8.23 13.82 15.06
C GLY A 47 -9.78 13.86 15.11
N GLY A 48 -10.48 13.04 14.32
CA GLY A 48 -11.96 12.93 14.38
C GLY A 48 -12.47 11.70 15.16
N ASP A 49 -13.72 11.77 15.64
CA ASP A 49 -14.35 10.76 16.51
C ASP A 49 -14.51 9.37 15.88
N MET A 50 -14.59 9.25 14.54
CA MET A 50 -14.58 7.95 13.86
C MET A 50 -13.22 7.22 13.95
N CYS A 51 -12.23 7.85 14.59
CA CYS A 51 -10.91 7.31 14.88
C CYS A 51 -10.65 7.46 16.38
N HIS A 52 -11.19 6.57 17.21
CA HIS A 52 -10.96 6.63 18.65
C HIS A 52 -9.46 6.50 18.97
N GLY A 53 -8.81 7.64 19.22
CA GLY A 53 -7.37 7.80 19.43
C GLY A 53 -6.60 8.27 18.19
N CYS A 54 -6.21 9.55 18.16
CA CYS A 54 -5.24 10.15 17.23
C CYS A 54 -5.37 9.87 15.70
N GLY A 55 -6.55 9.52 15.17
CA GLY A 55 -6.67 9.27 13.72
C GLY A 55 -6.25 7.88 13.26
N TYR A 56 -6.09 6.92 14.18
CA TYR A 56 -5.47 5.62 13.92
C TYR A 56 -6.41 4.47 14.31
N GLY A 57 -7.59 4.39 13.70
CA GLY A 57 -8.57 3.33 13.99
C GLY A 57 -8.50 2.11 13.06
N TYR A 58 -8.09 2.32 11.81
CA TYR A 58 -8.08 1.28 10.78
C TYR A 58 -6.95 1.55 9.79
N SER A 59 -6.25 0.49 9.39
CA SER A 59 -5.30 0.53 8.28
C SER A 59 -5.18 -0.83 7.62
N TRP A 60 -4.94 -0.85 6.32
CA TRP A 60 -4.73 -2.05 5.54
C TRP A 60 -3.64 -1.83 4.48
N ILE A 61 -3.03 -2.89 3.99
CA ILE A 61 -1.90 -2.80 3.04
C ILE A 61 -2.38 -3.19 1.64
N GLY A 62 -2.75 -2.22 0.81
CA GLY A 62 -3.22 -2.46 -0.54
C GLY A 62 -2.09 -2.66 -1.54
N VAL A 63 -2.20 -3.70 -2.37
CA VAL A 63 -1.35 -3.90 -3.55
C VAL A 63 -2.11 -3.47 -4.79
N TRP A 64 -1.70 -2.34 -5.36
CA TRP A 64 -2.28 -1.81 -6.58
C TRP A 64 -1.39 -2.09 -7.78
N LYS A 65 -2.00 -2.39 -8.93
CA LYS A 65 -1.28 -2.70 -10.17
C LYS A 65 -1.78 -1.84 -11.32
N SER A 66 -0.87 -1.35 -12.16
CA SER A 66 -1.17 -0.57 -13.37
C SER A 66 -0.13 -0.86 -14.44
N GLU A 67 -0.52 -0.94 -15.70
CA GLU A 67 0.42 -1.16 -16.80
C GLU A 67 1.23 0.11 -17.15
N ASP A 68 0.71 1.30 -16.83
CA ASP A 68 1.23 2.57 -17.37
C ASP A 68 1.27 3.75 -16.38
N MET A 69 0.87 3.52 -15.11
CA MET A 69 0.73 4.51 -14.05
C MET A 69 -0.30 5.62 -14.32
N SER A 70 -1.12 5.53 -15.36
CA SER A 70 -2.11 6.57 -15.68
C SER A 70 -3.24 6.63 -14.65
N ASN A 71 -4.00 7.72 -14.66
CA ASN A 71 -5.20 7.82 -13.83
C ASN A 71 -6.26 6.84 -14.34
N ALA A 72 -7.04 6.24 -13.45
CA ALA A 72 -8.05 5.23 -13.78
C ALA A 72 -7.50 3.92 -14.40
N SER A 73 -6.19 3.67 -14.34
CA SER A 73 -5.58 2.39 -14.78
C SER A 73 -5.12 1.48 -13.65
N TRP A 74 -5.38 1.86 -12.40
CA TRP A 74 -4.97 1.09 -11.22
C TRP A 74 -6.04 0.09 -10.78
N THR A 75 -5.67 -1.17 -10.67
CA THR A 75 -6.51 -2.24 -10.11
C THR A 75 -6.00 -2.60 -8.72
N LEU A 76 -6.89 -2.65 -7.74
CA LEU A 76 -6.57 -3.25 -6.44
C LEU A 76 -6.48 -4.76 -6.61
N VAL A 77 -5.31 -5.33 -6.36
CA VAL A 77 -5.05 -6.76 -6.54
C VAL A 77 -5.44 -7.54 -5.30
N ARG A 78 -4.94 -7.12 -4.13
CA ARG A 78 -5.25 -7.73 -2.83
C ARG A 78 -4.75 -6.86 -1.68
N GLU A 79 -5.11 -7.27 -0.47
CA GLU A 79 -4.42 -6.87 0.75
C GLU A 79 -3.18 -7.76 0.99
N ALA A 80 -2.04 -7.15 1.34
CA ALA A 80 -0.75 -7.80 1.59
C ALA A 80 -0.47 -8.05 3.07
N ARG A 81 -1.45 -8.62 3.78
CA ARG A 81 -1.29 -9.24 5.09
C ARG A 81 -2.27 -10.41 5.24
N ASP A 82 -2.03 -11.24 6.24
CA ASP A 82 -2.94 -12.29 6.69
C ASP A 82 -3.29 -12.10 8.18
N ASP A 83 -4.08 -13.01 8.72
CA ASP A 83 -4.58 -12.94 10.11
C ASP A 83 -3.49 -13.19 11.17
N THR A 84 -2.25 -13.49 10.77
CA THR A 84 -1.12 -13.65 11.71
C THR A 84 -0.43 -12.34 12.05
N TRP A 85 -0.72 -11.27 11.29
CA TRP A 85 -0.12 -9.96 11.51
C TRP A 85 -0.67 -9.28 12.77
N PRO A 86 0.11 -8.43 13.47
CA PRO A 86 -0.33 -7.77 14.70
C PRO A 86 -1.61 -6.95 14.53
N ASP A 87 -2.54 -7.02 15.47
CA ASP A 87 -3.71 -6.13 15.46
C ASP A 87 -3.32 -4.73 15.95
N CYS A 88 -2.89 -3.87 15.02
CA CYS A 88 -2.52 -2.47 15.26
C CYS A 88 -2.57 -1.67 13.96
N VAL A 89 -2.27 -0.37 14.05
CA VAL A 89 -2.19 0.48 12.86
C VAL A 89 -0.80 0.42 12.23
N TYR A 90 -0.82 0.38 10.91
CA TYR A 90 0.32 0.24 10.02
C TYR A 90 0.59 1.53 9.27
N PHE A 91 1.86 1.82 8.97
CA PHE A 91 2.27 3.01 8.22
C PHE A 91 3.45 2.72 7.32
N ARG A 92 3.55 3.49 6.23
CA ARG A 92 4.75 3.56 5.39
C ARG A 92 5.22 2.20 4.89
N VAL A 93 4.36 1.51 4.15
CA VAL A 93 4.72 0.21 3.57
C VAL A 93 5.75 0.37 2.46
N HIS A 94 6.76 -0.51 2.47
CA HIS A 94 7.79 -0.60 1.45
C HIS A 94 8.03 -2.06 1.08
N VAL A 95 8.26 -2.32 -0.21
CA VAL A 95 8.62 -3.66 -0.70
C VAL A 95 9.95 -3.60 -1.43
N VAL A 96 10.80 -4.59 -1.20
CA VAL A 96 12.06 -4.79 -1.93
C VAL A 96 12.18 -6.22 -2.40
N TYR A 97 12.82 -6.45 -3.56
CA TYR A 97 13.08 -7.79 -4.06
C TYR A 97 14.47 -8.29 -3.62
N ASN A 98 14.51 -9.37 -2.86
CA ASN A 98 15.74 -10.02 -2.44
C ASN A 98 16.20 -11.02 -3.51
N ARG A 99 17.25 -10.67 -4.27
CA ARG A 99 17.79 -11.50 -5.36
C ARG A 99 18.41 -12.82 -4.90
N ARG A 100 18.80 -12.96 -3.62
CA ARG A 100 19.39 -14.19 -3.08
C ARG A 100 18.31 -15.21 -2.75
N THR A 101 17.26 -14.78 -2.05
CA THR A 101 16.15 -15.66 -1.63
C THR A 101 15.03 -15.74 -2.66
N LYS A 102 15.07 -14.89 -3.69
CA LYS A 102 14.03 -14.75 -4.72
C LYS A 102 12.66 -14.40 -4.14
N ARG A 103 12.65 -13.61 -3.07
CA ARG A 103 11.43 -13.20 -2.37
C ARG A 103 11.25 -11.70 -2.43
N TYR A 104 9.99 -11.28 -2.48
CA TYR A 104 9.57 -9.92 -2.19
C TYR A 104 9.48 -9.79 -0.67
N VAL A 105 10.12 -8.77 -0.12
CA VAL A 105 10.19 -8.51 1.32
C VAL A 105 9.46 -7.20 1.58
N LEU A 106 8.35 -7.29 2.30
CA LEU A 106 7.52 -6.17 2.71
C LEU A 106 7.92 -5.73 4.10
N TRP A 107 8.08 -4.43 4.29
CA TRP A 107 8.34 -3.77 5.57
C TRP A 107 7.23 -2.76 5.82
N VAL A 108 6.79 -2.66 7.07
CA VAL A 108 5.80 -1.68 7.49
C VAL A 108 6.04 -1.27 8.93
N ASN A 109 5.76 -0.01 9.26
CA ASN A 109 5.88 0.50 10.63
C ASN A 109 4.60 0.19 11.41
N LEU A 110 4.73 -0.12 12.69
CA LEU A 110 3.63 -0.38 13.61
C LEU A 110 3.45 0.78 14.58
N ASN A 111 2.21 1.16 14.87
CA ASN A 111 1.88 2.06 15.98
C ASN A 111 1.42 1.25 17.19
N ARG A 112 2.37 0.60 17.87
CA ARG A 112 2.11 -0.27 19.02
C ARG A 112 3.00 0.06 20.25
N GLY A 113 3.78 1.14 20.21
CA GLY A 113 4.72 1.49 21.28
C GLY A 113 5.98 2.18 20.74
N PRO A 114 7.17 1.96 21.33
CA PRO A 114 8.45 2.38 20.76
C PRO A 114 8.58 1.96 19.28
N ALA A 115 9.47 2.60 18.52
CA ALA A 115 9.63 2.35 17.09
C ALA A 115 9.66 0.83 16.75
N ASP A 116 8.59 0.35 16.11
CA ASP A 116 8.32 -1.06 15.85
C ASP A 116 7.91 -1.29 14.39
N TYR A 117 8.11 -2.50 13.88
CA TYR A 117 7.90 -2.86 12.48
C TYR A 117 7.46 -4.32 12.31
N ALA A 118 6.76 -4.61 11.21
CA ALA A 118 6.47 -5.97 10.77
C ALA A 118 7.11 -6.23 9.39
N VAL A 119 7.43 -7.51 9.15
CA VAL A 119 8.05 -7.96 7.90
C VAL A 119 7.27 -9.13 7.32
N GLY A 120 6.86 -8.99 6.06
CA GLY A 120 6.24 -10.05 5.26
C GLY A 120 7.17 -10.53 4.16
N THR A 121 7.01 -11.78 3.71
CA THR A 121 7.66 -12.23 2.46
C THR A 121 6.69 -12.96 1.55
N SER A 122 6.86 -12.79 0.24
CA SER A 122 6.13 -13.56 -0.77
C SER A 122 7.05 -14.01 -1.91
N LEU A 123 6.59 -15.03 -2.65
CA LEU A 123 7.21 -15.50 -3.89
C LEU A 123 6.77 -14.66 -5.10
N THR A 124 5.65 -13.94 -5.00
CA THR A 124 5.10 -13.08 -6.05
C THR A 124 5.06 -11.62 -5.59
N PRO A 125 5.07 -10.65 -6.50
CA PRO A 125 4.96 -9.24 -6.12
C PRO A 125 3.58 -8.91 -5.54
N GLU A 126 2.54 -9.68 -5.85
CA GLU A 126 1.19 -9.46 -5.34
C GLU A 126 1.02 -9.84 -3.86
N GLY A 127 1.87 -10.71 -3.32
CA GLY A 127 1.66 -11.32 -2.00
C GLY A 127 1.15 -12.74 -2.11
#